data_AF-A0A966M222-F1
#
_entry.id   AF-A0A966M222-F1
#
_cell.length_a   1.000
_cell.length_b   1.000
_cell.length_c   1.000
_cell.angle_alpha   90.00
_cell.angle_beta   90.00
_cell.angle_gamma   90.00
#
_symmetry.space_group_name_H-M   'P 1'
#
loop_
_entity.id
_entity.type
_entity.pdbx_description
1 polymer ?
#
loop_
_entity_poly.entity_id
_entity_poly.type
_entity_poly.pdbx_seq_one_letter_code
_entity_poly.pdbx_strand_id
1 'polypeptide(L)'
;MFKVNRKVCVAPMMDCTDRHDRYFLRLISKNVMLYSEMIATGAILKGKQRNVLEFNEFEKPVALQLGGSSAKELGESAKIAEDYNYDEINLNLGCPSKKVQKNKFGACLIKEPDLVAECLNSMVNATKLPVTVKTRIGFDDVEDFEYLDKFIKKIASTGVKTVILHARKAILKGLSPRDNLRVPKLNYGIVKQIKDSNPNLEIVINGGITKTEEIKEHLKNVDGVMIGRSIYHSPYFLAEIEKEIFNNEDVPTREEVVKKIV
;
A
#
# COMPACT_ATOMS: atom_id res chain seq x y z
N MET A 1 -12.46 12.58 13.54
CA MET A 1 -11.53 12.28 12.45
C MET A 1 -12.14 11.13 11.64
N PHE A 2 -12.41 11.32 10.36
CA PHE A 2 -13.03 10.28 9.54
C PHE A 2 -12.12 9.05 9.50
N LYS A 3 -12.67 7.86 9.77
CA LYS A 3 -11.92 6.60 9.67
C LYS A 3 -11.81 6.24 8.19
N VAL A 4 -10.60 6.25 7.64
CA VAL A 4 -10.33 5.80 6.26
C VAL A 4 -10.78 4.35 6.12
N ASN A 5 -11.63 4.05 5.12
CA ASN A 5 -12.11 2.70 4.85
C ASN A 5 -11.10 1.96 3.95
N ARG A 6 -10.52 0.87 4.46
CA ARG A 6 -9.53 0.03 3.74
C ARG A 6 -10.05 -1.37 3.42
N LYS A 7 -11.38 -1.56 3.37
CA LYS A 7 -11.97 -2.86 3.01
C LYS A 7 -11.45 -3.36 1.67
N VAL A 8 -11.35 -2.47 0.68
CA VAL A 8 -10.65 -2.74 -0.59
C VAL A 8 -9.74 -1.55 -0.95
N CYS A 9 -8.49 -1.86 -1.29
CA CYS A 9 -7.48 -0.88 -1.70
C CYS A 9 -6.95 -1.21 -3.10
N VAL A 10 -6.61 -0.19 -3.89
CA VAL A 10 -5.80 -0.34 -5.10
C VAL A 10 -4.32 -0.21 -4.72
N ALA A 11 -3.50 -1.16 -5.17
CA ALA A 11 -2.09 -1.21 -4.78
C ALA A 11 -1.28 -0.08 -5.42
N PRO A 12 -0.28 0.48 -4.70
CA PRO A 12 0.70 1.38 -5.30
C PRO A 12 1.53 0.63 -6.34
N MET A 13 1.54 1.12 -7.58
CA MET A 13 2.21 0.50 -8.72
C MET A 13 2.97 1.57 -9.51
N MET A 14 4.31 1.48 -9.51
CA MET A 14 5.17 2.36 -10.32
C MET A 14 4.79 2.29 -11.80
N ASP A 15 4.81 3.45 -12.45
CA ASP A 15 4.43 3.71 -13.84
C ASP A 15 3.00 3.23 -14.18
N CYS A 16 2.11 3.15 -13.17
CA CYS A 16 0.73 2.71 -13.31
C CYS A 16 -0.22 3.61 -12.53
N THR A 17 -0.13 3.64 -11.19
CA THR A 17 -1.08 4.39 -10.33
C THR A 17 -0.68 5.86 -10.17
N ASP A 18 -0.42 6.52 -11.30
CA ASP A 18 -0.25 7.97 -11.35
C ASP A 18 -1.60 8.68 -11.11
N ARG A 19 -1.61 10.01 -11.12
CA ARG A 19 -2.85 10.78 -10.88
C ARG A 19 -3.92 10.57 -11.97
N HIS A 20 -3.51 10.25 -13.19
CA HIS A 20 -4.42 10.07 -14.31
C HIS A 20 -5.14 8.72 -14.21
N ASP A 21 -4.38 7.66 -13.90
CA ASP A 21 -4.96 6.34 -13.60
C ASP A 21 -5.87 6.42 -12.38
N ARG A 22 -5.42 7.02 -11.28
CA ARG A 22 -6.24 7.14 -10.07
C ARG A 22 -7.53 7.92 -10.30
N TYR A 23 -7.49 9.01 -11.06
CA TYR A 23 -8.71 9.74 -11.46
C TYR A 23 -9.66 8.83 -12.25
N PHE A 24 -9.13 8.09 -13.23
CA PHE A 24 -9.91 7.13 -14.00
C PHE A 24 -10.51 6.01 -13.14
N LEU A 25 -9.75 5.41 -12.23
CA LEU A 25 -10.24 4.38 -11.30
C LEU A 25 -11.36 4.92 -10.40
N ARG A 26 -11.23 6.18 -9.96
CA ARG A 26 -12.23 6.87 -9.13
C ARG A 26 -13.54 7.15 -9.86
N LEU A 27 -13.50 7.30 -11.20
CA LEU A 27 -14.73 7.37 -11.99
C LEU A 27 -15.56 6.08 -11.90
N ILE A 28 -14.91 4.93 -11.62
CA ILE A 28 -15.57 3.62 -11.52
C ILE A 28 -16.01 3.32 -10.09
N SER A 29 -15.12 3.55 -9.10
CA SER A 29 -15.38 3.23 -7.70
C SER A 29 -15.12 4.41 -6.78
N LYS A 30 -16.13 4.79 -5.99
CA LYS A 30 -16.02 5.84 -4.96
C LYS A 30 -15.57 5.30 -3.60
N ASN A 31 -15.62 3.98 -3.39
CA ASN A 31 -15.39 3.37 -2.08
C ASN A 31 -13.99 2.79 -1.87
N VAL A 32 -13.23 2.50 -2.94
CA VAL A 32 -11.86 1.98 -2.79
C VAL A 32 -10.88 3.05 -2.29
N MET A 33 -9.93 2.62 -1.48
CA MET A 33 -8.76 3.42 -1.11
C MET A 33 -7.71 3.37 -2.22
N LEU A 34 -7.31 4.53 -2.76
CA LEU A 34 -6.27 4.61 -3.76
C LEU A 34 -4.91 4.90 -3.11
N TYR A 35 -3.84 4.45 -3.76
CA TYR A 35 -2.47 4.72 -3.34
C TYR A 35 -1.72 5.33 -4.52
N SER A 36 -0.89 6.33 -4.26
CA SER A 36 0.03 6.87 -5.26
C SER A 36 1.06 5.82 -5.68
N GLU A 37 1.80 6.12 -6.73
CA GLU A 37 3.10 5.49 -6.92
C GLU A 37 4.03 5.74 -5.71
N MET A 38 5.07 4.93 -5.59
CA MET A 38 6.07 5.12 -4.53
C MET A 38 6.96 6.32 -4.87
N ILE A 39 6.93 7.35 -4.02
CA ILE A 39 7.72 8.58 -4.18
C ILE A 39 8.85 8.59 -3.15
N ALA A 40 10.08 8.74 -3.61
CA ALA A 40 11.24 8.82 -2.73
C ALA A 40 11.28 10.17 -1.99
N THR A 41 11.67 10.19 -0.71
CA THR A 41 11.80 11.42 0.10
C THR A 41 12.62 12.50 -0.60
N GLY A 42 13.74 12.12 -1.23
CA GLY A 42 14.60 13.04 -1.96
C GLY A 42 13.90 13.77 -3.13
N ALA A 43 12.91 13.15 -3.76
CA ALA A 43 12.14 13.79 -4.84
C ALA A 43 11.21 14.89 -4.30
N ILE A 44 10.70 14.73 -3.07
CA ILE A 44 9.86 15.72 -2.39
C ILE A 44 10.73 16.85 -1.83
N LEU A 45 11.81 16.52 -1.13
CA LEU A 45 12.59 17.50 -0.38
C LEU A 45 13.53 18.34 -1.25
N LYS A 46 14.05 17.76 -2.34
CA LYS A 46 15.02 18.43 -3.23
C LYS A 46 14.44 18.77 -4.60
N GLY A 47 13.31 18.16 -4.96
CA GLY A 47 12.65 18.35 -6.24
C GLY A 47 11.57 19.42 -6.19
N LYS A 48 10.80 19.50 -7.28
CA LYS A 48 9.60 20.34 -7.36
C LYS A 48 8.43 19.57 -6.76
N GLN A 49 8.11 19.82 -5.49
CA GLN A 49 7.05 19.13 -4.73
C GLN A 49 5.76 18.97 -5.53
N ARG A 50 5.27 20.05 -6.15
CA ARG A 50 4.05 20.05 -6.96
C ARG A 50 4.07 19.00 -8.07
N ASN A 51 5.21 18.76 -8.72
CA ASN A 51 5.29 17.80 -9.83
C ASN A 51 5.07 16.35 -9.37
N VAL A 52 5.37 16.02 -8.12
CA VAL A 52 5.28 14.65 -7.61
C VAL A 52 4.12 14.46 -6.63
N LEU A 53 3.64 15.52 -5.99
CA LEU A 53 2.57 15.45 -4.98
C LEU A 53 1.21 15.99 -5.45
N GLU A 54 1.12 16.70 -6.57
CA GLU A 54 -0.16 17.24 -7.03
C GLU A 54 -1.09 16.13 -7.54
N PHE A 55 -2.31 16.13 -7.03
CA PHE A 55 -3.40 15.25 -7.45
C PHE A 55 -4.72 16.04 -7.44
N ASN A 56 -5.76 15.50 -8.08
CA ASN A 56 -7.10 16.09 -8.10
C ASN A 56 -7.88 15.61 -6.86
N GLU A 57 -8.48 16.53 -6.11
CA GLU A 57 -9.32 16.21 -4.94
C GLU A 57 -10.43 15.19 -5.23
N PHE A 58 -10.88 15.09 -6.48
CA PHE A 58 -11.81 14.06 -6.93
C PHE A 58 -11.30 12.64 -6.66
N GLU A 59 -9.98 12.40 -6.72
CA GLU A 59 -9.35 11.09 -6.50
C GLU A 59 -9.57 10.53 -5.09
N LYS A 60 -9.92 11.36 -4.11
CA LYS A 60 -10.01 10.99 -2.69
C LYS A 60 -11.01 9.85 -2.42
N PRO A 61 -10.72 8.97 -1.43
CA PRO A 61 -9.53 9.00 -0.57
C PRO A 61 -8.25 8.44 -1.25
N VAL A 62 -7.10 9.09 -1.00
CA VAL A 62 -5.78 8.73 -1.55
C VAL A 62 -4.68 8.72 -0.47
N ALA A 63 -3.89 7.64 -0.43
CA ALA A 63 -2.65 7.57 0.35
C ALA A 63 -1.43 7.95 -0.51
N LEU A 64 -0.49 8.70 0.07
CA LEU A 64 0.84 8.87 -0.49
C LEU A 64 1.73 7.72 -0.02
N GLN A 65 2.34 6.98 -0.93
CA GLN A 65 3.38 6.01 -0.58
C GLN A 65 4.79 6.61 -0.66
N LEU A 66 5.49 6.64 0.47
CA LEU A 66 6.87 7.12 0.58
C LEU A 66 7.90 5.99 0.50
N GLY A 67 9.06 6.31 -0.08
CA GLY A 67 10.27 5.49 -0.05
C GLY A 67 11.45 6.25 0.55
N GLY A 68 12.08 5.69 1.59
CA GLY A 68 13.23 6.29 2.25
C GLY A 68 13.65 5.50 3.49
N SER A 69 14.75 5.92 4.11
CA SER A 69 15.29 5.34 5.36
C SER A 69 15.95 6.35 6.28
N SER A 70 15.81 7.65 5.99
CA SER A 70 16.19 8.71 6.92
C SER A 70 14.95 9.11 7.70
N ALA A 71 14.98 8.93 9.02
CA ALA A 71 13.87 9.28 9.89
C ALA A 71 13.49 10.76 9.76
N LYS A 72 14.49 11.65 9.69
CA LYS A 72 14.28 13.08 9.47
C LYS A 72 13.58 13.35 8.13
N GLU A 73 14.10 12.82 7.03
CA GLU A 73 13.54 13.08 5.70
C GLU A 73 12.12 12.52 5.54
N LEU A 74 11.85 11.36 6.14
CA LEU A 74 10.53 10.74 6.14
C LEU A 74 9.52 11.54 6.97
N GLY A 75 9.92 12.05 8.14
CA GLY A 75 9.09 12.93 8.96
C GLY A 75 8.74 14.23 8.22
N GLU A 76 9.74 14.89 7.62
CA GLU A 76 9.52 16.11 6.81
C GLU A 76 8.61 15.83 5.60
N SER A 77 8.83 14.73 4.89
CA SER A 77 8.00 14.35 3.73
C SER A 77 6.55 14.03 4.13
N ALA A 78 6.34 13.39 5.28
CA ALA A 78 5.01 13.12 5.82
C ALA A 78 4.26 14.41 6.16
N LYS A 79 4.94 15.40 6.75
CA LYS A 79 4.33 16.70 7.03
C LYS A 79 3.97 17.46 5.75
N ILE A 80 4.86 17.48 4.76
CA ILE A 80 4.58 18.11 3.46
C ILE A 80 3.36 17.44 2.80
N ALA A 81 3.25 16.12 2.86
CA ALA A 81 2.12 15.41 2.30
C ALA A 81 0.78 15.72 2.98
N GLU A 82 0.78 16.00 4.28
CA GLU A 82 -0.40 16.56 4.98
C GLU A 82 -0.83 17.90 4.39
N ASP A 83 0.14 18.78 4.08
CA ASP A 83 -0.14 20.10 3.50
C ASP A 83 -0.64 20.00 2.03
N TYR A 84 -0.35 18.89 1.35
CA TYR A 84 -0.93 18.50 0.05
C TYR A 84 -2.27 17.76 0.17
N ASN A 85 -2.84 17.68 1.38
CA ASN A 85 -4.16 17.13 1.64
C ASN A 85 -4.29 15.64 1.28
N TYR A 86 -3.23 14.82 1.39
CA TYR A 86 -3.40 13.36 1.35
C TYR A 86 -4.24 12.86 2.54
N ASP A 87 -4.88 11.70 2.42
CA ASP A 87 -5.70 11.13 3.50
C ASP A 87 -4.92 10.15 4.40
N GLU A 88 -3.74 9.72 3.94
CA GLU A 88 -2.87 8.74 4.60
C GLU A 88 -1.44 8.83 4.07
N ILE A 89 -0.46 8.54 4.94
CA ILE A 89 0.93 8.32 4.55
C ILE A 89 1.29 6.84 4.71
N ASN A 90 1.79 6.20 3.66
CA ASN A 90 2.20 4.80 3.66
C ASN A 90 3.71 4.66 3.45
N LEU A 91 4.40 3.90 4.28
CA LEU A 91 5.83 3.60 4.08
C LEU A 91 6.02 2.31 3.27
N ASN A 92 6.78 2.38 2.18
CA ASN A 92 7.16 1.21 1.39
C ASN A 92 8.32 0.43 2.05
N LEU A 93 8.02 -0.77 2.51
CA LEU A 93 8.99 -1.76 2.99
C LEU A 93 8.95 -3.05 2.16
N GLY A 94 8.42 -2.99 0.93
CA GLY A 94 8.10 -4.19 0.13
C GLY A 94 8.71 -4.26 -1.26
N CYS A 95 9.27 -3.15 -1.78
CA CYS A 95 9.87 -3.12 -3.12
C CYS A 95 11.24 -3.81 -3.14
N PRO A 96 11.45 -4.87 -3.96
CA PRO A 96 12.72 -5.58 -4.03
C PRO A 96 13.68 -5.05 -5.11
N SER A 97 13.38 -3.92 -5.77
CA SER A 97 14.18 -3.48 -6.92
C SER A 97 15.62 -3.08 -6.54
N LYS A 98 16.58 -3.32 -7.44
CA LYS A 98 18.00 -2.98 -7.21
C LYS A 98 18.23 -1.49 -6.93
N LYS A 99 17.51 -0.60 -7.64
CA LYS A 99 17.60 0.86 -7.45
C LYS A 99 17.16 1.26 -6.04
N VAL A 100 16.10 0.64 -5.54
CA VAL A 100 15.54 0.88 -4.21
C VAL A 100 16.47 0.34 -3.12
N GLN A 101 17.01 -0.86 -3.30
CA GLN A 101 18.01 -1.43 -2.39
C GLN A 101 19.29 -0.58 -2.31
N LYS A 102 19.81 -0.06 -3.44
CA LYS A 102 21.00 0.79 -3.48
C LYS A 102 20.84 2.08 -2.67
N ASN A 103 19.63 2.60 -2.60
CA ASN A 103 19.29 3.80 -1.82
C ASN A 103 18.76 3.46 -0.41
N LYS A 104 18.91 2.19 0.02
CA LYS A 104 18.52 1.69 1.34
C LYS A 104 17.05 1.92 1.69
N PHE A 105 16.10 1.60 0.81
CA PHE A 105 14.68 1.53 1.22
C PHE A 105 13.96 0.32 0.60
N GLY A 106 12.68 0.13 0.89
CA GLY A 106 11.91 -1.02 0.41
C GLY A 106 12.21 -2.32 1.17
N ALA A 107 12.18 -3.46 0.47
CA ALA A 107 12.22 -4.79 1.10
C ALA A 107 13.51 -5.12 1.85
N CYS A 108 14.62 -4.41 1.60
CA CYS A 108 15.84 -4.60 2.38
C CYS A 108 15.68 -4.13 3.84
N LEU A 109 14.79 -3.17 4.11
CA LEU A 109 14.57 -2.64 5.46
C LEU A 109 13.85 -3.62 6.39
N ILE A 110 13.29 -4.73 5.88
CA ILE A 110 12.77 -5.80 6.73
C ILE A 110 13.89 -6.36 7.64
N LYS A 111 15.16 -6.29 7.18
CA LYS A 111 16.35 -6.70 7.95
C LYS A 111 16.80 -5.69 9.01
N GLU A 112 16.22 -4.49 9.03
CA GLU A 112 16.63 -3.38 9.90
C GLU A 112 15.42 -2.87 10.73
N PRO A 113 14.84 -3.71 11.60
CA PRO A 113 13.62 -3.38 12.36
C PRO A 113 13.73 -2.12 13.22
N ASP A 114 14.90 -1.86 13.81
CA ASP A 114 15.12 -0.68 14.65
C ASP A 114 15.13 0.62 13.83
N LEU A 115 15.76 0.59 12.64
CA LEU A 115 15.75 1.72 11.71
C LEU A 115 14.33 2.00 11.19
N VAL A 116 13.58 0.94 10.86
CA VAL A 116 12.16 1.07 10.48
C VAL A 116 11.36 1.73 11.61
N ALA A 117 11.57 1.31 12.85
CA ALA A 117 10.87 1.88 13.99
C ALA A 117 11.22 3.37 14.21
N GLU A 118 12.50 3.73 14.08
CA GLU A 118 12.95 5.13 14.14
C GLU A 118 12.27 5.98 13.07
N CYS A 119 12.24 5.48 11.83
CA CYS A 119 11.58 6.15 10.71
C CYS A 119 10.09 6.36 10.95
N LEU A 120 9.38 5.32 11.39
CA LEU A 120 7.94 5.39 11.65
C LEU A 120 7.61 6.31 12.83
N ASN A 121 8.40 6.29 13.90
CA ASN A 121 8.24 7.22 15.02
C ASN A 121 8.34 8.68 14.54
N SER A 122 9.32 8.98 13.69
CA SER A 122 9.48 10.32 13.12
C SER A 122 8.27 10.72 12.26
N MET A 123 7.80 9.81 11.39
CA MET A 123 6.62 10.05 10.55
C MET A 123 5.35 10.29 11.39
N VAL A 124 5.06 9.39 12.34
CA VAL A 124 3.87 9.47 13.21
C VAL A 124 3.84 10.76 14.02
N ASN A 125 5.01 11.24 14.47
CA ASN A 125 5.10 12.49 15.24
C ASN A 125 5.03 13.75 14.37
N ALA A 126 5.30 13.64 13.06
CA ALA A 126 5.37 14.79 12.15
C ALA A 126 4.02 15.13 11.49
N THR A 127 3.07 14.20 11.44
CA THR A 127 1.77 14.42 10.77
C THR A 127 0.58 13.99 11.64
N LYS A 128 -0.57 14.62 11.40
CA LYS A 128 -1.86 14.20 11.93
C LYS A 128 -2.51 13.08 11.11
N LEU A 129 -2.03 12.81 9.90
CA LEU A 129 -2.55 11.76 9.03
C LEU A 129 -2.21 10.38 9.59
N PRO A 130 -3.05 9.35 9.32
CA PRO A 130 -2.67 7.97 9.59
C PRO A 130 -1.36 7.61 8.87
N VAL A 131 -0.40 7.08 9.61
CA VAL A 131 0.81 6.46 9.06
C VAL A 131 0.63 4.95 9.03
N THR A 132 0.85 4.35 7.86
CA THR A 132 0.67 2.91 7.61
C THR A 132 1.92 2.32 6.95
N VAL A 133 2.00 0.99 6.91
CA VAL A 133 3.14 0.29 6.29
C VAL A 133 2.64 -0.68 5.23
N LYS A 134 3.35 -0.77 4.10
CA LYS A 134 3.21 -1.87 3.15
C LYS A 134 4.50 -2.67 3.06
N THR A 135 4.44 -3.95 3.42
CA THR A 135 5.61 -4.85 3.44
C THR A 135 5.30 -6.22 2.81
N ARG A 136 6.26 -7.14 2.89
CA ARG A 136 6.16 -8.54 2.50
C ARG A 136 6.25 -9.45 3.73
N ILE A 137 5.85 -10.69 3.57
CA ILE A 137 5.87 -11.72 4.62
C ILE A 137 7.27 -12.29 4.92
N GLY A 138 8.31 -11.81 4.25
CA GLY A 138 9.66 -12.35 4.39
C GLY A 138 10.61 -11.84 3.31
N PHE A 139 11.86 -12.32 3.35
CA PHE A 139 12.90 -11.98 2.40
C PHE A 139 13.85 -13.17 2.18
N ASP A 140 14.44 -13.28 0.99
CA ASP A 140 15.42 -14.31 0.62
C ASP A 140 14.99 -15.73 1.06
N ASP A 141 15.69 -16.33 2.02
CA ASP A 141 15.42 -17.63 2.64
C ASP A 141 14.51 -17.55 3.89
N VAL A 142 14.25 -16.36 4.41
CA VAL A 142 13.42 -16.10 5.59
C VAL A 142 11.95 -15.93 5.20
N GLU A 143 11.12 -16.88 5.60
CA GLU A 143 9.64 -16.80 5.62
C GLU A 143 9.16 -17.46 6.91
N ASP A 144 9.41 -16.77 8.02
CA ASP A 144 9.29 -17.27 9.39
C ASP A 144 8.25 -16.42 10.14
N PHE A 145 7.30 -17.08 10.80
CA PHE A 145 6.20 -16.41 11.48
C PHE A 145 6.71 -15.58 12.66
N GLU A 146 7.59 -16.14 13.49
CA GLU A 146 8.13 -15.49 14.69
C GLU A 146 8.93 -14.23 14.34
N TYR A 147 9.71 -14.29 13.26
CA TYR A 147 10.43 -13.13 12.73
C TYR A 147 9.44 -12.04 12.27
N LEU A 148 8.46 -12.42 11.44
CA LEU A 148 7.47 -11.48 10.90
C LEU A 148 6.64 -10.85 12.03
N ASP A 149 6.17 -11.64 12.99
CA ASP A 149 5.38 -11.16 14.12
C ASP A 149 6.17 -10.19 15.00
N LYS A 150 7.45 -10.48 15.31
CA LYS A 150 8.35 -9.54 15.99
C LYS A 150 8.50 -8.23 15.23
N PHE A 151 8.67 -8.31 13.91
CA PHE A 151 8.76 -7.13 13.05
C PHE A 151 7.46 -6.30 13.07
N ILE A 152 6.30 -6.94 12.97
CA ILE A 152 4.98 -6.29 13.03
C ILE A 152 4.74 -5.65 14.40
N LYS A 153 5.07 -6.32 15.50
CA LYS A 153 4.95 -5.76 16.86
C LYS A 153 5.86 -4.55 17.07
N LYS A 154 7.07 -4.58 16.50
CA LYS A 154 7.97 -3.43 16.51
C LYS A 154 7.36 -2.25 15.75
N ILE A 155 6.82 -2.47 14.55
CA ILE A 155 6.07 -1.44 13.80
C ILE A 155 4.90 -0.90 14.64
N ALA A 156 4.09 -1.77 15.23
CA ALA A 156 2.93 -1.39 16.03
C ALA A 156 3.29 -0.49 17.22
N SER A 157 4.43 -0.73 17.88
CA SER A 157 4.91 0.09 18.99
C SER A 157 5.20 1.56 18.64
N THR A 158 5.29 1.89 17.35
CA THR A 158 5.49 3.28 16.87
C THR A 158 4.19 4.07 16.74
N GLY A 159 3.05 3.44 17.00
CA GLY A 159 1.72 4.03 16.81
C GLY A 159 1.05 3.70 15.48
N VAL A 160 1.76 3.00 14.57
CA VAL A 160 1.15 2.45 13.34
C VAL A 160 0.08 1.42 13.70
N LYS A 161 -1.11 1.60 13.14
CA LYS A 161 -2.28 0.71 13.38
C LYS A 161 -2.64 -0.17 12.19
N THR A 162 -2.10 0.12 11.01
CA THR A 162 -2.43 -0.58 9.77
C THR A 162 -1.18 -1.10 9.08
N VAL A 163 -1.20 -2.39 8.74
CA VAL A 163 -0.14 -3.06 7.98
C VAL A 163 -0.72 -3.79 6.79
N ILE A 164 -0.20 -3.47 5.60
CA ILE A 164 -0.53 -4.15 4.35
C ILE A 164 0.55 -5.19 4.06
N LEU A 165 0.16 -6.46 4.02
CA LEU A 165 1.06 -7.60 3.81
C LEU A 165 0.90 -8.16 2.41
N HIS A 166 1.92 -7.98 1.57
CA HIS A 166 2.04 -8.76 0.35
C HIS A 166 2.44 -10.19 0.73
N ALA A 167 1.56 -11.16 0.46
CA ALA A 167 1.65 -12.57 0.86
C ALA A 167 2.72 -13.39 0.09
N ARG A 168 3.80 -12.73 -0.36
CA ARG A 168 5.00 -13.38 -0.94
C ARG A 168 6.22 -12.74 -0.30
N LYS A 169 7.21 -13.54 0.07
CA LYS A 169 8.54 -13.03 0.41
C LYS A 169 9.20 -12.26 -0.75
N ALA A 170 10.19 -11.44 -0.45
CA ALA A 170 11.02 -10.75 -1.44
C ALA A 170 12.34 -11.48 -1.64
N ILE A 171 12.64 -11.93 -2.84
CA ILE A 171 13.99 -12.42 -3.18
C ILE A 171 14.79 -11.22 -3.68
N LEU A 172 15.77 -10.79 -2.87
CA LEU A 172 16.48 -9.51 -3.07
C LEU A 172 17.60 -9.61 -4.12
N LYS A 173 18.08 -10.82 -4.40
CA LYS A 173 19.13 -11.09 -5.39
C LYS A 173 18.64 -12.05 -6.47
N GLY A 174 19.03 -11.79 -7.72
CA GLY A 174 18.80 -12.72 -8.83
C GLY A 174 17.42 -12.65 -9.50
N LEU A 175 16.40 -12.02 -8.88
CA LEU A 175 15.09 -11.84 -9.51
C LEU A 175 14.81 -10.38 -9.89
N SER A 176 14.11 -10.19 -11.01
CA SER A 176 13.54 -8.89 -11.36
C SER A 176 12.36 -8.55 -10.41
N PRO A 177 11.94 -7.28 -10.34
CA PRO A 177 10.71 -6.92 -9.61
C PRO A 177 9.47 -7.67 -10.11
N ARG A 178 9.37 -7.91 -11.43
CA ARG A 178 8.29 -8.67 -12.05
C ARG A 178 8.29 -10.13 -11.58
N ASP A 179 9.46 -10.77 -11.56
CA ASP A 179 9.60 -12.17 -11.14
C ASP A 179 9.33 -12.33 -9.65
N ASN A 180 9.67 -11.34 -8.83
CA ASN A 180 9.31 -11.27 -7.41
C ASN A 180 7.80 -11.26 -7.12
N LEU A 181 6.96 -11.06 -8.14
CA LEU A 181 5.50 -11.11 -8.05
C LEU A 181 4.91 -12.41 -8.64
N ARG A 182 5.76 -13.33 -9.12
CA ARG A 182 5.36 -14.58 -9.81
C ARG A 182 6.07 -15.83 -9.26
N VAL A 183 7.36 -15.73 -8.93
CA VAL A 183 8.20 -16.87 -8.53
C VAL A 183 8.01 -17.29 -7.06
N PRO A 184 8.16 -16.41 -6.04
CA PRO A 184 8.00 -16.86 -4.65
C PRO A 184 6.54 -17.19 -4.34
N LYS A 185 6.20 -18.39 -3.88
CA LYS A 185 4.80 -18.81 -3.71
C LYS A 185 4.01 -17.87 -2.80
N LEU A 186 2.69 -17.80 -3.03
CA LEU A 186 1.78 -17.10 -2.13
C LEU A 186 1.63 -17.92 -0.85
N ASN A 187 1.66 -17.24 0.29
CA ASN A 187 1.38 -17.80 1.59
C ASN A 187 0.38 -16.88 2.30
N TYR A 188 -0.92 -17.15 2.10
CA TYR A 188 -1.98 -16.40 2.79
C TYR A 188 -2.13 -16.83 4.25
N GLY A 189 -1.72 -18.06 4.57
CA GLY A 189 -1.80 -18.62 5.92
C GLY A 189 -1.01 -17.80 6.94
N ILE A 190 0.23 -17.40 6.60
CA ILE A 190 1.05 -16.56 7.49
C ILE A 190 0.41 -15.18 7.71
N VAL A 191 -0.27 -14.61 6.71
CA VAL A 191 -0.97 -13.31 6.88
C VAL A 191 -2.11 -13.45 7.87
N LYS A 192 -2.87 -14.55 7.80
CA LYS A 192 -3.92 -14.86 8.78
C LYS A 192 -3.32 -15.03 10.18
N GLN A 193 -2.24 -15.80 10.32
CA GLN A 193 -1.56 -16.01 11.61
C GLN A 193 -1.11 -14.68 12.24
N ILE A 194 -0.62 -13.73 11.42
CA ILE A 194 -0.26 -12.39 11.89
C ILE A 194 -1.49 -11.62 12.38
N LYS A 195 -2.63 -11.67 11.67
CA LYS A 195 -3.87 -11.04 12.13
C LYS A 195 -4.37 -11.66 13.43
N ASP A 196 -4.39 -12.99 13.53
CA ASP A 196 -4.82 -13.71 14.74
C ASP A 196 -3.95 -13.31 15.95
N SER A 197 -2.64 -13.14 15.75
CA SER A 197 -1.68 -12.78 16.81
C SER A 197 -1.68 -11.30 17.18
N ASN A 198 -2.26 -10.45 16.33
CA ASN A 198 -2.29 -9.00 16.49
C ASN A 198 -3.71 -8.45 16.24
N PRO A 199 -4.72 -8.83 17.05
CA PRO A 199 -6.13 -8.53 16.78
C PRO A 199 -6.44 -7.03 16.72
N ASN A 200 -5.65 -6.22 17.42
CA ASN A 200 -5.79 -4.76 17.48
C ASN A 200 -5.23 -4.03 16.25
N LEU A 201 -4.48 -4.71 15.38
CA LEU A 201 -3.99 -4.14 14.13
C LEU A 201 -4.97 -4.38 13.00
N GLU A 202 -5.09 -3.38 12.12
CA GLU A 202 -5.75 -3.53 10.82
C GLU A 202 -4.76 -4.19 9.84
N ILE A 203 -5.02 -5.42 9.45
CA ILE A 203 -4.20 -6.19 8.51
C ILE A 203 -4.90 -6.24 7.15
N VAL A 204 -4.22 -5.74 6.13
CA VAL A 204 -4.71 -5.74 4.74
C VAL A 204 -3.88 -6.73 3.92
N ILE A 205 -4.50 -7.78 3.39
CA ILE A 205 -3.80 -8.79 2.59
C ILE A 205 -3.61 -8.33 1.15
N ASN A 206 -2.49 -8.69 0.53
CA ASN A 206 -2.17 -8.35 -0.85
C ASN A 206 -1.50 -9.51 -1.59
N GLY A 207 -1.79 -9.61 -2.89
CA GLY A 207 -1.06 -10.43 -3.85
C GLY A 207 -1.90 -11.57 -4.43
N GLY A 208 -1.99 -11.65 -5.76
CA GLY A 208 -2.62 -12.77 -6.47
C GLY A 208 -4.15 -12.79 -6.49
N ILE A 209 -4.81 -11.79 -5.91
CA ILE A 209 -6.28 -11.72 -5.83
C ILE A 209 -6.85 -11.13 -7.12
N THR A 210 -7.82 -11.82 -7.72
CA THR A 210 -8.35 -11.57 -9.06
C THR A 210 -9.87 -11.61 -9.17
N LYS A 211 -10.58 -12.08 -8.14
CA LYS A 211 -12.05 -12.25 -8.16
C LYS A 211 -12.71 -11.79 -6.87
N THR A 212 -13.99 -11.43 -6.93
CA THR A 212 -14.74 -10.96 -5.75
C THR A 212 -14.96 -12.06 -4.71
N GLU A 213 -15.06 -13.32 -5.12
CA GLU A 213 -15.16 -14.46 -4.19
C GLU A 213 -13.91 -14.60 -3.32
N GLU A 214 -12.72 -14.39 -3.91
CA GLU A 214 -11.44 -14.39 -3.19
C GLU A 214 -11.39 -13.24 -2.18
N ILE A 215 -11.87 -12.04 -2.56
CA ILE A 215 -11.98 -10.90 -1.65
C ILE A 215 -12.89 -11.27 -0.47
N LYS A 216 -14.09 -11.81 -0.73
CA LYS A 216 -15.04 -12.24 0.31
C LYS A 216 -14.43 -13.27 1.26
N GLU A 217 -13.68 -14.24 0.72
CA GLU A 217 -13.01 -15.26 1.53
C GLU A 217 -11.91 -14.68 2.43
N HIS A 218 -11.09 -13.78 1.88
CA HIS A 218 -10.05 -13.12 2.66
C HIS A 218 -10.64 -12.22 3.76
N LEU A 219 -11.72 -11.48 3.47
CA LEU A 219 -12.38 -10.60 4.43
C LEU A 219 -13.03 -11.34 5.62
N LYS A 220 -13.15 -12.67 5.59
CA LYS A 220 -13.51 -13.47 6.79
C LYS A 220 -12.38 -13.56 7.81
N ASN A 221 -11.14 -13.32 7.38
CA ASN A 221 -9.92 -13.61 8.13
C ASN A 221 -9.06 -12.37 8.39
N VAL A 222 -9.20 -11.31 7.58
CA VAL A 222 -8.43 -10.06 7.70
C VAL A 222 -9.32 -8.84 7.46
N ASP A 223 -8.84 -7.66 7.78
CA ASP A 223 -9.65 -6.43 7.81
C ASP A 223 -9.83 -5.78 6.42
N GLY A 224 -8.94 -6.09 5.47
CA GLY A 224 -8.99 -5.51 4.14
C GLY A 224 -8.23 -6.30 3.08
N VAL A 225 -8.48 -5.97 1.82
CA VAL A 225 -7.83 -6.59 0.67
C VAL A 225 -7.26 -5.51 -0.26
N MET A 226 -5.99 -5.63 -0.61
CA MET A 226 -5.35 -4.76 -1.60
C MET A 226 -5.11 -5.51 -2.91
N ILE A 227 -5.51 -4.90 -4.03
CA ILE A 227 -5.48 -5.49 -5.37
C ILE A 227 -4.64 -4.60 -6.28
N GLY A 228 -3.70 -5.19 -7.02
CA GLY A 228 -2.81 -4.46 -7.94
C GLY A 228 -3.15 -4.75 -9.39
N ARG A 229 -2.30 -5.56 -10.03
CA ARG A 229 -2.34 -5.90 -11.47
C ARG A 229 -3.72 -6.21 -12.04
N SER A 230 -4.60 -6.86 -11.28
CA SER A 230 -5.95 -7.21 -11.73
C SER A 230 -6.79 -5.96 -12.05
N ILE A 231 -6.67 -4.92 -11.22
CA ILE A 231 -7.34 -3.63 -11.44
C ILE A 231 -6.72 -2.92 -12.63
N TYR A 232 -5.39 -2.85 -12.70
CA TYR A 232 -4.74 -2.16 -13.83
C TYR A 232 -5.03 -2.83 -15.18
N HIS A 233 -5.04 -4.17 -15.24
CA HIS A 233 -5.34 -4.90 -16.48
C HIS A 233 -6.83 -4.89 -16.84
N SER A 234 -7.72 -4.88 -15.86
CA SER A 234 -9.17 -4.83 -16.07
C SER A 234 -9.79 -3.86 -15.06
N PRO A 235 -9.74 -2.53 -15.30
CA PRO A 235 -10.18 -1.51 -14.36
C PRO A 235 -11.64 -1.64 -13.96
N TYR A 236 -12.46 -2.13 -14.89
CA TYR A 236 -13.88 -2.36 -14.65
C TYR A 236 -14.16 -3.49 -13.66
N PHE A 237 -13.16 -4.26 -13.22
CA PHE A 237 -13.29 -5.12 -12.05
C PHE A 237 -13.70 -4.33 -10.79
N LEU A 238 -13.37 -3.03 -10.72
CA LEU A 238 -13.88 -2.14 -9.68
C LEU A 238 -15.41 -2.05 -9.66
N ALA A 239 -16.08 -2.17 -10.82
CA ALA A 239 -17.53 -2.17 -10.88
C ALA A 239 -18.14 -3.42 -10.22
N GLU A 240 -17.49 -4.57 -10.41
CA GLU A 240 -17.89 -5.82 -9.74
C GLU A 240 -17.64 -5.72 -8.23
N ILE A 241 -16.53 -5.10 -7.81
CA ILE A 241 -16.23 -4.85 -6.40
C ILE A 241 -17.26 -3.93 -5.75
N GLU A 242 -17.70 -2.86 -6.42
CA GLU A 242 -18.77 -1.98 -5.93
C GLU A 242 -20.04 -2.77 -5.63
N LYS A 243 -20.49 -3.61 -6.57
CA LYS A 243 -21.70 -4.43 -6.40
C LYS A 243 -21.52 -5.50 -5.31
N GLU A 244 -20.49 -6.33 -5.44
CA GLU A 244 -20.36 -7.56 -4.66
C GLU A 244 -19.75 -7.37 -3.27
N ILE A 245 -18.98 -6.29 -3.06
CA ILE A 245 -18.25 -6.04 -1.80
C ILE A 245 -18.78 -4.82 -1.06
N PHE A 246 -19.14 -3.76 -1.79
CA PHE A 246 -19.68 -2.53 -1.20
C PHE A 246 -21.22 -2.46 -1.24
N ASN A 247 -21.90 -3.43 -1.88
CA ASN A 247 -23.35 -3.45 -2.06
C ASN A 247 -23.86 -2.16 -2.73
N ASN A 248 -23.08 -1.61 -3.66
CA ASN A 248 -23.43 -0.43 -4.44
C ASN A 248 -23.85 -0.85 -5.85
N GLU A 249 -25.15 -0.72 -6.15
CA GLU A 249 -25.70 -1.02 -7.47
C GLU A 249 -25.60 0.17 -8.45
N ASP A 250 -25.39 1.39 -7.94
CA ASP A 250 -25.18 2.59 -8.75
C ASP A 250 -23.73 2.65 -9.24
N VAL A 251 -23.46 1.88 -10.29
CA VAL A 251 -22.13 1.73 -10.88
C VAL A 251 -22.17 2.12 -12.35
N PRO A 252 -21.30 3.06 -12.80
CA PRO A 252 -21.34 3.54 -14.16
C PRO A 252 -20.92 2.46 -15.15
N THR A 253 -21.56 2.45 -16.30
CA THR A 253 -21.17 1.66 -17.47
C THR A 253 -19.79 2.07 -17.99
N ARG A 254 -19.13 1.18 -18.73
CA ARG A 254 -17.86 1.51 -19.41
C ARG A 254 -17.98 2.76 -20.29
N GLU A 255 -19.11 2.92 -20.99
CA GLU A 255 -19.38 4.08 -21.83
C GLU A 255 -19.49 5.37 -21.03
N GLU A 256 -20.21 5.35 -19.91
CA GLU A 256 -20.34 6.52 -19.01
C GLU A 256 -19.00 6.92 -18.38
N VAL A 257 -18.15 5.94 -18.05
CA VAL A 257 -16.80 6.20 -17.55
C VAL A 257 -15.97 6.90 -18.63
N VAL A 258 -15.93 6.36 -19.85
CA VAL A 258 -15.16 6.94 -20.97
C VAL A 258 -15.62 8.37 -21.29
N LYS A 259 -16.93 8.64 -21.26
CA LYS A 259 -17.48 10.00 -21.48
C LYS A 259 -17.03 11.03 -20.43
N LYS A 260 -16.54 10.58 -19.27
CA LYS A 260 -16.04 11.44 -18.17
C LYS A 260 -14.52 11.58 -18.14
N ILE A 261 -13.79 10.80 -18.95
CA ILE A 261 -12.36 10.98 -19.15
C ILE A 261 -12.20 12.21 -20.05
N VAL A 262 -11.90 13.35 -19.44
CA VAL A 262 -11.62 14.63 -20.12
C VAL A 262 -10.16 15.01 -19.86
#